data_AF-A0A3Q7NK63-F1
#
_entry.id   AF-A0A3Q7NK63-F1
#
_cell.length_a   1.000
_cell.length_b   1.000
_cell.length_c   1.000
_cell.angle_alpha   90.00
_cell.angle_beta   90.00
_cell.angle_gamma   90.00
#
_symmetry.space_group_name_H-M   'P 1'
#
loop_
_entity.id
_entity.type
_entity.pdbx_description
1 polymer ?
#
loop_
_entity_poly.entity_id
_entity_poly.type
_entity_poly.pdbx_seq_one_letter_code
_entity_poly.pdbx_strand_id
1 'polypeptide(L)'
;MARAATAAAPRALRLLGAALLLLLLVPAGRRAAGAPVAAELRCQCLQTLQGIHLKNIQNVKVTPSGPHCAQTEVIATLKNGQEVCLNPEAPMVKKIINKMLNNTN
;
A
#
# COMPACT_ATOMS: atom_id res chain seq x y z
N MET A 1 42.52 32.78 -57.73
CA MET A 1 42.19 31.42 -57.23
C MET A 1 41.11 31.57 -56.17
N ALA A 2 39.92 31.01 -56.42
CA ALA A 2 38.67 31.31 -55.74
C ALA A 2 38.66 30.94 -54.25
N ARG A 3 38.01 31.76 -53.41
CA ARG A 3 37.73 31.42 -52.01
C ARG A 3 36.63 30.36 -51.95
N ALA A 4 36.97 29.20 -51.39
CA ALA A 4 36.04 28.12 -51.14
C ALA A 4 35.05 28.53 -50.04
N ALA A 5 33.80 28.73 -50.40
CA ALA A 5 32.70 28.83 -49.46
C ALA A 5 32.53 27.46 -48.78
N THR A 6 32.91 27.37 -47.51
CA THR A 6 32.69 26.18 -46.70
C THR A 6 31.20 26.02 -46.45
N ALA A 7 30.54 25.18 -47.25
CA ALA A 7 29.17 24.71 -47.05
C ALA A 7 29.09 23.77 -45.83
N ALA A 8 29.36 24.30 -44.63
CA ALA A 8 29.19 23.61 -43.36
C ALA A 8 27.81 23.91 -42.71
N ALA A 9 27.15 24.98 -43.15
CA ALA A 9 25.86 25.44 -42.65
C ALA A 9 24.69 24.44 -42.80
N PRO A 10 24.52 23.67 -43.91
CA PRO A 10 23.35 22.82 -44.04
C PRO A 10 23.43 21.59 -43.14
N ARG A 11 24.64 21.08 -42.87
CA ARG A 11 24.87 19.90 -42.04
C ARG A 11 24.61 20.19 -40.57
N ALA A 12 25.08 21.34 -40.07
CA ALA A 12 24.83 21.77 -38.70
C ALA A 12 23.32 22.00 -38.47
N LEU A 13 22.62 22.63 -39.40
CA LEU A 13 21.17 22.86 -39.30
C LEU A 13 20.37 21.55 -39.33
N ARG A 14 20.80 20.57 -40.12
CA ARG A 14 20.18 19.23 -40.14
C ARG A 14 20.42 18.44 -38.87
N LEU A 15 21.62 18.52 -38.29
CA LEU A 15 21.93 17.88 -37.02
C LEU A 15 21.16 18.52 -35.85
N LEU A 16 21.03 19.85 -35.85
CA LEU A 16 20.22 20.59 -34.89
C LEU A 16 18.73 20.22 -34.99
N GLY A 17 18.20 20.12 -36.22
CA GLY A 17 16.83 19.69 -36.46
C GLY A 17 16.58 18.25 -35.99
N ALA A 18 17.51 17.33 -36.25
CA ALA A 18 17.42 15.95 -35.77
C ALA A 18 17.47 15.87 -34.24
N ALA A 19 18.36 16.62 -33.60
CA ALA A 19 18.47 16.68 -32.14
C ALA A 19 17.19 17.23 -31.48
N LEU A 20 16.59 18.28 -32.06
CA LEU A 20 15.33 18.83 -31.56
C LEU A 20 14.16 17.84 -31.71
N LEU A 21 14.10 17.11 -32.83
CA LEU A 21 13.09 16.07 -33.06
C LEU A 21 13.19 14.93 -32.04
N LEU A 22 14.43 14.50 -31.73
CA LEU A 22 14.72 13.51 -30.69
C LEU A 22 14.28 13.96 -29.30
N LEU A 23 14.50 15.23 -28.95
CA LEU A 23 14.06 15.81 -27.66
C LEU A 23 12.53 15.86 -27.53
N LEU A 24 11.80 16.12 -28.61
CA LEU A 24 10.33 16.14 -28.63
C LEU A 24 9.70 14.74 -28.54
N LEU A 25 10.43 13.71 -28.99
CA LEU A 25 10.02 12.31 -28.91
C LEU A 25 10.24 11.69 -27.54
N VAL A 26 11.00 12.34 -26.64
CA VAL A 26 11.12 11.88 -25.25
C VAL A 26 9.79 12.15 -24.57
N PRO A 27 8.99 11.11 -24.23
CA PRO A 27 7.87 11.32 -23.35
C PRO A 27 8.48 11.82 -22.05
N ALA A 28 8.22 13.07 -21.68
CA ALA A 28 8.50 13.55 -20.34
C ALA A 28 7.57 12.74 -19.43
N GLY A 29 8.03 11.55 -19.06
CA GLY A 29 7.35 10.61 -18.20
C GLY A 29 7.31 11.20 -16.82
N ARG A 30 6.49 12.24 -16.64
CA ARG A 30 5.93 12.59 -15.35
C ARG A 30 5.04 11.41 -15.02
N ARG A 31 5.66 10.37 -14.43
CA ARG A 31 4.95 9.48 -13.54
C ARG A 31 4.38 10.40 -12.47
N ALA A 32 3.16 10.86 -12.68
CA ALA A 32 2.35 11.32 -11.58
C ALA A 32 2.34 10.12 -10.64
N ALA A 33 3.14 10.20 -9.57
CA ALA A 33 3.00 9.30 -8.46
C ALA A 33 1.54 9.43 -8.08
N GLY A 34 0.74 8.41 -8.40
CA GLY A 34 -0.68 8.42 -8.12
C GLY A 34 -0.82 8.84 -6.66
N ALA A 35 -1.50 9.96 -6.43
CA ALA A 35 -1.95 10.26 -5.09
C ALA A 35 -2.66 8.99 -4.62
N PRO A 36 -2.38 8.49 -3.40
CA PRO A 36 -3.11 7.34 -2.92
C PRO A 36 -4.56 7.78 -2.96
N VAL A 37 -5.32 7.18 -3.89
CA VAL A 37 -6.77 7.23 -3.84
C VAL A 37 -7.09 6.89 -2.40
N ALA A 38 -7.72 7.83 -1.71
CA ALA A 38 -8.16 7.64 -0.34
C ALA A 38 -9.19 6.50 -0.40
N ALA A 39 -8.68 5.28 -0.41
CA ALA A 39 -9.43 4.07 -0.17
C ALA A 39 -10.04 4.34 1.20
N GLU A 40 -11.35 4.52 1.20
CA GLU A 40 -12.15 4.91 2.36
C GLU A 40 -11.52 4.32 3.63
N LEU A 41 -11.14 5.16 4.60
CA LEU A 41 -10.43 4.77 5.83
C LEU A 41 -11.32 3.96 6.77
N ARG A 42 -11.91 2.89 6.26
CA ARG A 42 -12.89 2.07 6.96
C ARG A 42 -12.17 0.86 7.53
N CYS A 43 -12.08 0.84 8.85
CA CYS A 43 -11.70 -0.32 9.63
C CYS A 43 -12.68 -1.47 9.34
N GLN A 44 -12.20 -2.72 9.38
CA GLN A 44 -13.05 -3.92 9.22
C GLN A 44 -14.04 -4.05 10.39
N CYS A 45 -13.64 -3.57 11.56
CA CYS A 45 -14.37 -3.65 12.81
C CYS A 45 -15.14 -2.35 13.08
N LEU A 46 -16.47 -2.40 12.96
CA LEU A 46 -17.35 -1.29 13.38
C LEU A 46 -17.71 -1.36 14.87
N GLN A 47 -17.73 -2.57 15.42
CA GLN A 47 -18.06 -2.82 16.82
C GLN A 47 -17.16 -3.92 17.37
N THR A 48 -16.83 -3.84 18.65
CA THR A 48 -16.08 -4.88 19.36
C THR A 48 -17.00 -5.61 20.33
N LEU A 49 -16.89 -6.94 20.37
CA LEU A 49 -17.58 -7.77 21.33
C LEU A 49 -16.70 -8.02 22.55
N GLN A 50 -17.35 -8.06 23.71
CA GLN A 50 -16.72 -8.37 24.99
C GLN A 50 -17.24 -9.73 25.50
N GLY A 51 -16.48 -10.36 26.40
CA GLY A 51 -16.95 -11.55 27.11
C GLY A 51 -16.85 -12.89 26.36
N ILE A 52 -16.09 -12.98 25.26
CA ILE A 52 -15.87 -14.24 24.56
C ILE A 52 -14.88 -15.12 25.33
N HIS A 53 -15.27 -16.38 25.59
CA HIS A 53 -14.39 -17.37 26.19
C HIS A 53 -13.44 -17.99 25.16
N LEU A 54 -12.16 -18.15 25.53
CA LEU A 54 -11.13 -18.78 24.70
C LEU A 54 -11.55 -20.13 24.11
N LYS A 55 -12.34 -20.93 24.83
CA LYS A 55 -12.78 -22.25 24.39
C LYS A 55 -13.60 -22.21 23.09
N ASN A 56 -14.23 -21.08 22.79
CA ASN A 56 -15.06 -20.88 21.62
C ASN A 56 -14.28 -20.28 20.44
N ILE A 57 -13.05 -19.79 20.67
CA ILE A 57 -12.20 -19.21 19.65
C ILE A 57 -11.44 -20.34 18.96
N GLN A 58 -11.46 -20.33 17.62
CA GLN A 58 -10.72 -21.24 16.76
C GLN A 58 -9.43 -20.60 16.26
N ASN A 59 -9.49 -19.34 15.84
CA ASN A 59 -8.33 -18.60 15.32
C ASN A 59 -8.40 -17.12 15.72
N VAL A 60 -7.26 -16.44 15.72
CA VAL A 60 -7.17 -14.99 15.95
C VAL A 60 -6.25 -14.38 14.90
N LYS A 61 -6.73 -13.32 14.24
CA LYS A 61 -5.97 -12.47 13.32
C LYS A 61 -5.80 -11.10 13.96
N VAL A 62 -4.56 -10.62 14.00
CA VAL A 62 -4.24 -9.27 14.46
C VAL A 62 -3.82 -8.44 13.25
N THR A 63 -4.58 -7.39 12.95
CA THR A 63 -4.28 -6.43 11.89
C THR A 63 -3.72 -5.16 12.55
N PRO A 64 -2.44 -4.81 12.34
CA PRO A 64 -1.87 -3.59 12.90
C PRO A 64 -2.47 -2.35 12.23
N SER A 65 -2.37 -1.20 12.92
CA SER A 65 -2.71 0.10 12.35
C SER A 65 -1.95 0.36 11.05
N GLY A 66 -2.65 0.89 10.05
CA GLY A 66 -2.10 1.19 8.72
C GLY A 66 -2.77 2.39 8.04
N PRO A 67 -2.40 2.68 6.78
CA PRO A 67 -2.93 3.83 6.04
C PRO A 67 -4.45 3.76 5.82
N HIS A 68 -5.04 2.56 5.89
CA HIS A 68 -6.47 2.32 5.71
C HIS A 68 -7.28 2.30 7.02
N CYS A 69 -6.64 2.08 8.16
CA CYS A 69 -7.28 2.09 9.48
C CYS A 69 -6.24 2.44 10.55
N ALA A 70 -6.45 3.54 11.28
CA ALA A 70 -5.50 4.02 12.29
C ALA A 70 -5.46 3.16 13.56
N GLN A 71 -6.43 2.26 13.73
CA GLN A 71 -6.57 1.42 14.92
C GLN A 71 -6.08 0.00 14.63
N THR A 72 -5.45 -0.64 15.62
CA THR A 72 -5.15 -2.07 15.57
C THR A 72 -6.44 -2.86 15.75
N GLU A 73 -6.70 -3.80 14.85
CA GLU A 73 -7.89 -4.65 14.90
C GLU A 73 -7.52 -6.07 15.31
N VAL A 74 -8.34 -6.67 16.17
CA VAL A 74 -8.20 -8.08 16.55
C VAL A 74 -9.48 -8.79 16.14
N ILE A 75 -9.39 -9.68 15.17
CA ILE A 75 -10.52 -10.43 14.63
C ILE A 75 -10.36 -11.89 15.07
N ALA A 76 -11.31 -12.39 15.83
CA ALA A 76 -11.35 -13.79 16.24
C ALA A 76 -12.36 -14.55 15.38
N THR A 77 -11.93 -15.70 14.87
CA THR A 77 -12.82 -16.68 14.25
C THR A 77 -13.24 -17.67 15.33
N LEU A 78 -14.54 -17.76 15.57
CA LEU A 78 -15.13 -18.70 16.52
C LEU A 78 -15.28 -20.09 15.90
N LYS A 79 -15.41 -21.13 16.72
CA LYS A 79 -15.57 -22.53 16.27
C LYS A 79 -16.85 -22.77 15.46
N ASN A 80 -17.85 -21.91 15.58
CA ASN A 80 -19.06 -21.93 14.77
C ASN A 80 -18.87 -21.25 13.39
N GLY A 81 -17.64 -20.81 13.06
CA GLY A 81 -17.31 -20.10 11.82
C GLY A 81 -17.60 -18.59 11.85
N GLN A 82 -18.14 -18.06 12.96
CA GLN A 82 -18.43 -16.63 13.06
C GLN A 82 -17.15 -15.82 13.29
N GLU A 83 -17.00 -14.72 12.56
CA GLU A 83 -15.94 -13.75 12.80
C GLU A 83 -16.45 -12.62 13.69
N VAL A 84 -15.66 -12.29 14.70
CA VAL A 84 -16.01 -11.28 15.70
C VAL A 84 -14.80 -10.41 16.01
N CYS A 85 -15.02 -9.10 16.08
CA CYS A 85 -13.99 -8.15 16.45
C CYS A 85 -13.87 -8.05 17.97
N LEU A 86 -12.64 -8.04 18.46
CA LEU A 86 -12.30 -7.95 19.88
C LEU A 86 -11.57 -6.62 20.15
N ASN A 87 -11.75 -6.08 21.35
CA ASN A 87 -11.06 -4.86 21.76
C ASN A 87 -9.58 -5.15 22.09
N PRO A 88 -8.59 -4.61 21.34
CA PRO A 88 -7.16 -4.84 21.60
C PRO A 88 -6.69 -4.33 22.97
N GLU A 89 -7.36 -3.34 23.55
CA GLU A 89 -7.00 -2.76 24.85
C GLU A 89 -7.46 -3.62 26.02
N ALA A 90 -8.46 -4.49 25.80
CA ALA A 90 -9.03 -5.31 26.85
C ALA A 90 -8.02 -6.35 27.39
N PRO A 91 -7.81 -6.45 28.72
CA PRO A 91 -6.86 -7.40 29.30
C PRO A 91 -7.14 -8.87 28.93
N MET A 92 -8.41 -9.21 28.76
CA MET A 92 -8.84 -10.56 28.37
C MET A 92 -8.39 -10.92 26.95
N VAL A 93 -8.37 -9.96 26.03
CA VAL A 93 -7.95 -10.16 24.63
C VAL A 93 -6.44 -10.41 24.54
N LYS A 94 -5.64 -9.70 25.33
CA LYS A 94 -4.20 -9.97 25.46
C LYS A 94 -3.93 -11.40 25.96
N LYS A 95 -4.73 -11.90 26.91
CA LYS A 95 -4.65 -13.28 27.39
C LYS A 95 -5.04 -14.30 26.31
N ILE A 96 -6.07 -14.01 25.51
CA ILE A 96 -6.45 -14.83 24.34
C ILE A 96 -5.25 -14.97 23.41
N ILE A 97 -4.69 -13.84 22.96
CA ILE A 97 -3.59 -13.82 21.98
C ILE A 97 -2.39 -14.62 22.51
N ASN A 98 -1.96 -14.36 23.74
CA ASN A 98 -0.84 -15.08 24.35
C ASN A 98 -1.11 -16.59 24.43
N LYS A 99 -2.32 -17.00 24.80
CA LYS A 99 -2.66 -18.42 24.90
C LYS A 99 -2.74 -19.10 23.52
N MET A 100 -3.22 -18.40 22.50
CA MET A 100 -3.24 -18.91 21.13
C MET A 100 -1.82 -19.10 20.58
N LEU A 101 -0.93 -18.13 20.82
CA LEU A 101 0.48 -18.22 20.43
C LEU A 101 1.23 -19.34 21.17
N ASN A 102 0.95 -19.51 22.48
CA ASN A 102 1.64 -20.52 23.30
C ASN A 102 1.12 -21.96 23.10
N ASN A 103 -0.11 -22.13 22.58
CA ASN A 103 -0.74 -23.44 22.37
C ASN A 103 -0.42 -24.06 20.99
N THR A 104 0.47 -23.42 20.22
CA THR A 104 0.93 -23.92 18.91
C THR A 104 2.26 -24.71 19.03
N ASN A 105 2.66 -25.06 20.27
CA ASN A 105 3.84 -25.88 20.59
C ASN A 105 3.44 -27.30 20.98
#